data_AF-A0A9E4N6U8-F1
#
_entry.id   AF-A0A9E4N6U8-F1
#
_cell.length_a   1.000
_cell.length_b   1.000
_cell.length_c   1.000
_cell.angle_alpha   90.00
_cell.angle_beta   90.00
_cell.angle_gamma   90.00
#
_symmetry.space_group_name_H-M   'P 1'
#
loop_
_entity.id
_entity.type
_entity.pdbx_description
1 polymer ?
#
loop_
_entity_poly.entity_id
_entity_poly.type
_entity_poly.pdbx_seq_one_letter_code
_entity_poly.pdbx_strand_id
1 'polypeptide(L)'
;MKSLSNIRRQAGVSLLSLMIASAIGFFIIGGAGKVYVDSKKTFNARSAIAAATENYRFAFQDMRRVLVMAGRGILPENDNDTTYGTTDNGLRTFPAIGTDGIQDIDANGSSVVAVRYASGPAPCGLAGTLGGDVADTITVRFYLNADGDLICEVPEQDYAQALVSGIARMRA
;
A
#
# COMPACT_ATOMS: atom_id res chain seq x y z
N MET A 1 -68.11 -48.30 -32.08
CA MET A 1 -68.14 -47.02 -32.83
C MET A 1 -66.98 -46.15 -32.35
N LYS A 2 -66.11 -45.77 -33.31
CA LYS A 2 -65.05 -44.74 -33.36
C LYS A 2 -64.61 -44.04 -32.06
N SER A 3 -63.36 -44.29 -31.65
CA SER A 3 -62.57 -43.39 -30.81
C SER A 3 -61.89 -42.33 -31.70
N LEU A 4 -62.07 -41.05 -31.35
CA LEU A 4 -61.59 -39.88 -32.10
C LEU A 4 -60.08 -39.70 -31.89
N SER A 5 -59.28 -39.86 -32.94
CA SER A 5 -57.89 -39.43 -32.93
C SER A 5 -57.82 -37.90 -33.04
N ASN A 6 -57.42 -37.26 -31.94
CA ASN A 6 -57.15 -35.82 -31.90
C ASN A 6 -55.83 -35.55 -32.63
N ILE A 7 -55.89 -35.32 -33.94
CA ILE A 7 -54.75 -34.84 -34.72
C ILE A 7 -54.55 -33.37 -34.36
N ARG A 8 -53.63 -33.08 -33.44
CA ARG A 8 -53.15 -31.72 -33.18
C ARG A 8 -52.55 -31.18 -34.49
N ARG A 9 -53.20 -30.18 -35.08
CA ARG A 9 -52.60 -29.39 -36.17
C ARG A 9 -51.29 -28.78 -35.65
N GLN A 10 -50.17 -29.13 -36.28
CA GLN A 10 -48.94 -28.34 -36.15
C GLN A 10 -49.24 -26.95 -36.73
N ALA A 11 -49.36 -25.95 -35.87
CA ALA A 11 -49.36 -24.56 -36.30
C ALA A 11 -47.96 -24.28 -36.88
N GLY A 12 -47.88 -24.20 -38.21
CA GLY A 12 -46.62 -23.99 -38.91
C GLY A 12 -45.94 -22.71 -38.41
N VAL A 13 -44.73 -22.86 -37.89
CA VAL A 13 -43.86 -21.74 -37.54
C VAL A 13 -43.55 -21.01 -38.85
N SER A 14 -43.96 -19.75 -38.97
CA SER A 14 -43.65 -18.95 -40.14
C SER A 14 -42.14 -18.73 -40.23
N LEU A 15 -41.57 -18.72 -41.44
CA LEU A 15 -40.16 -18.40 -41.67
C LEU A 15 -39.80 -17.03 -41.04
N LEU A 16 -40.75 -16.09 -41.05
CA LEU A 16 -40.64 -14.79 -40.38
C LEU A 16 -40.51 -14.94 -38.85
N SER A 17 -41.31 -15.80 -38.22
CA SER A 17 -41.22 -15.99 -36.76
C SER A 17 -39.90 -16.62 -36.33
N LEU A 18 -39.28 -17.44 -37.18
CA LEU A 18 -37.96 -18.02 -36.92
C LEU A 18 -36.84 -16.96 -37.04
N MET A 19 -36.96 -16.05 -38.01
CA MET A 19 -36.02 -14.92 -38.16
C MET A 19 -36.12 -13.92 -37.00
N ILE A 20 -37.33 -13.62 -36.53
CA ILE A 20 -37.53 -12.74 -35.38
C ILE A 20 -36.97 -13.40 -34.11
N ALA A 21 -37.23 -14.70 -33.91
CA ALA A 21 -36.71 -15.43 -32.76
C ALA A 21 -35.17 -15.48 -32.73
N SER A 22 -34.52 -15.71 -33.88
CA SER A 22 -33.04 -15.72 -33.95
C SER A 22 -32.44 -14.32 -33.77
N ALA A 23 -33.06 -13.27 -34.31
CA ALA A 23 -32.63 -11.89 -34.09
C ALA A 23 -32.67 -11.50 -32.60
N ILE A 24 -33.74 -11.86 -31.88
CA ILE A 24 -33.85 -11.64 -30.43
C ILE A 24 -32.78 -12.45 -29.68
N GLY A 25 -32.55 -13.71 -30.07
CA GLY A 25 -31.50 -14.55 -29.48
C GLY A 25 -30.11 -13.94 -29.59
N PHE A 26 -29.73 -13.45 -30.78
CA PHE A 26 -28.44 -12.78 -30.98
C PHE A 26 -28.34 -11.48 -30.18
N PHE A 27 -29.42 -10.72 -30.06
CA PHE A 27 -29.44 -9.49 -29.27
C PHE A 27 -29.18 -9.77 -27.78
N ILE A 28 -29.81 -10.79 -27.21
CA ILE A 28 -29.61 -11.20 -25.81
C ILE A 28 -28.18 -11.69 -25.58
N ILE A 29 -27.65 -12.55 -26.46
CA ILE A 29 -26.28 -13.06 -26.35
C ILE A 29 -25.26 -11.92 -26.45
N GLY A 30 -25.46 -10.97 -27.38
CA GLY A 30 -24.63 -9.78 -27.51
C GLY A 30 -24.65 -8.90 -26.26
N GLY A 31 -25.84 -8.66 -25.70
CA GLY A 31 -26.01 -7.93 -24.44
C GLY A 31 -25.31 -8.60 -23.25
N ALA A 32 -25.52 -9.92 -23.09
CA ALA A 32 -24.87 -10.70 -22.03
C ALA A 32 -23.34 -10.74 -22.19
N GLY A 33 -22.85 -10.84 -23.43
CA GLY A 33 -21.41 -10.79 -23.75
C GLY A 33 -20.77 -9.48 -23.34
N LYS A 34 -21.44 -8.34 -23.60
CA LYS A 34 -20.99 -7.03 -23.14
C LYS A 34 -20.90 -6.97 -21.62
N VAL A 35 -21.95 -7.39 -20.91
CA VAL A 35 -21.97 -7.41 -19.44
C VAL A 35 -20.86 -8.30 -18.87
N TYR A 36 -20.60 -9.44 -19.49
CA TYR A 36 -19.52 -10.34 -19.08
C TYR A 36 -18.14 -9.68 -19.22
N VAL A 37 -17.87 -9.05 -20.37
CA VAL A 37 -16.60 -8.35 -20.59
C VAL A 37 -16.43 -7.17 -19.61
N ASP A 38 -17.48 -6.39 -19.41
CA ASP A 38 -17.45 -5.25 -18.50
C ASP A 38 -17.27 -5.70 -17.04
N SER A 39 -17.88 -6.82 -16.65
CA SER A 39 -17.68 -7.46 -15.35
C SER A 39 -16.25 -7.96 -15.17
N LYS A 40 -15.67 -8.59 -16.19
CA LYS A 40 -14.28 -9.07 -16.16
C LYS A 40 -13.27 -7.93 -16.00
N LYS A 41 -13.47 -6.83 -16.73
CA LYS A 41 -12.64 -5.62 -16.59
C LYS A 41 -12.74 -5.05 -15.17
N THR A 42 -13.96 -4.95 -14.65
CA THR A 42 -14.21 -4.45 -13.29
C THR A 42 -13.56 -5.34 -12.24
N PHE A 43 -13.62 -6.66 -12.40
CA PHE A 43 -12.97 -7.62 -11.51
C PHE A 43 -11.45 -7.44 -11.48
N ASN A 44 -10.82 -7.32 -12.65
CA ASN A 44 -9.37 -7.09 -12.73
C ASN A 44 -8.95 -5.76 -12.09
N ALA A 45 -9.71 -4.69 -12.33
CA ALA A 45 -9.44 -3.39 -11.72
C ALA A 45 -9.55 -3.44 -10.19
N ARG A 46 -10.58 -4.13 -9.66
CA ARG A 46 -10.75 -4.33 -8.21
C ARG A 46 -9.61 -5.15 -7.62
N SER A 47 -9.13 -6.19 -8.31
CA SER A 47 -8.00 -7.00 -7.86
C SER A 47 -6.71 -6.16 -7.75
N ALA A 48 -6.42 -5.33 -8.75
CA ALA A 48 -5.25 -4.45 -8.72
C ALA A 48 -5.31 -3.42 -7.57
N ILE A 49 -6.49 -2.82 -7.32
CA ILE A 49 -6.69 -1.92 -6.19
C ILE A 49 -6.52 -2.66 -4.86
N ALA A 50 -7.10 -3.85 -4.73
CA ALA A 50 -6.98 -4.65 -3.51
C ALA A 50 -5.51 -4.95 -3.16
N ALA A 51 -4.73 -5.39 -4.15
CA ALA A 51 -3.29 -5.64 -3.98
C ALA A 51 -2.53 -4.38 -3.55
N ALA A 52 -2.84 -3.21 -4.15
CA ALA A 52 -2.24 -1.95 -3.74
C ALA A 52 -2.62 -1.58 -2.29
N THR A 53 -3.89 -1.73 -1.91
CA THR A 53 -4.36 -1.42 -0.55
C THR A 53 -3.74 -2.31 0.52
N GLU A 54 -3.45 -3.57 0.21
CA GLU A 54 -2.78 -4.47 1.12
C GLU A 54 -1.35 -4.02 1.40
N ASN A 55 -0.60 -3.63 0.36
CA ASN A 55 0.76 -3.12 0.49
C ASN A 55 0.81 -1.84 1.36
N TYR A 56 -0.14 -0.92 1.17
CA TYR A 56 -0.23 0.28 2.00
C TYR A 56 -0.50 -0.05 3.48
N ARG A 57 -1.36 -1.04 3.75
CA ARG A 57 -1.68 -1.45 5.13
C ARG A 57 -0.44 -1.91 5.89
N PHE A 58 0.44 -2.68 5.24
CA PHE A 58 1.69 -3.13 5.84
C PHE A 58 2.65 -1.97 6.10
N ALA A 59 2.83 -1.07 5.13
CA ALA A 59 3.69 0.10 5.27
C ALA A 59 3.25 0.99 6.45
N PHE A 60 1.96 1.32 6.56
CA PHE A 60 1.43 2.11 7.67
C PHE A 60 1.54 1.41 9.02
N GLN A 61 1.38 0.09 9.06
CA GLN A 61 1.53 -0.67 10.30
C GLN A 61 2.96 -0.61 10.82
N ASP A 62 3.95 -0.68 9.92
CA ASP A 62 5.36 -0.57 10.28
C ASP A 62 5.75 0.85 10.71
N MET A 63 5.35 1.86 9.93
CA MET A 63 5.52 3.27 10.31
C MET A 63 4.91 3.57 11.68
N ARG A 64 3.69 3.10 11.95
CA ARG A 64 3.04 3.30 13.26
C ARG A 64 3.82 2.64 14.38
N ARG A 65 4.33 1.43 14.17
CA ARG A 65 5.14 0.72 15.18
C ARG A 65 6.39 1.53 15.52
N VAL A 66 7.07 2.05 14.51
CA VAL A 66 8.28 2.87 14.70
C VAL A 66 7.95 4.19 15.39
N LEU A 67 6.90 4.89 14.96
CA LEU A 67 6.47 6.17 15.55
C LEU A 67 6.12 6.06 17.04
N VAL A 68 5.47 4.97 17.46
CA VAL A 68 5.17 4.73 18.89
C VAL A 68 6.43 4.55 19.73
N MET A 69 7.55 4.16 19.11
CA MET A 69 8.82 3.97 19.79
C MET A 69 9.65 5.24 19.88
N ALA A 70 9.22 6.35 19.27
CA ALA A 70 9.94 7.62 19.29
C ALA A 70 10.38 8.02 20.70
N GLY A 71 11.67 8.29 20.88
CA GLY A 71 12.26 8.69 22.16
C GLY A 71 12.40 7.58 23.20
N ARG A 72 12.00 6.35 22.90
CA ARG A 72 12.04 5.27 23.90
C ARG A 72 13.48 4.95 24.30
N GLY A 73 13.72 4.99 25.61
CA GLY A 73 14.97 4.54 26.22
C GLY A 73 16.13 5.53 26.06
N ILE A 74 15.88 6.71 25.52
CA ILE A 74 16.90 7.76 25.41
C ILE A 74 17.15 8.35 26.80
N LEU A 75 18.43 8.54 27.12
CA LEU A 75 18.84 9.07 28.42
C LEU A 75 18.46 10.56 28.54
N PRO A 76 18.06 11.03 29.74
CA PRO A 76 17.72 12.43 29.95
C PRO A 76 18.83 13.42 29.62
N GLU A 77 20.10 13.00 29.76
CA GLU A 77 21.26 13.83 29.41
C GLU A 77 21.37 14.10 27.90
N ASN A 78 20.86 13.18 27.07
CA ASN A 78 20.84 13.31 25.62
C ASN A 78 19.59 14.06 25.13
N ASP A 79 18.55 14.17 25.97
CA ASP A 79 17.30 14.87 25.65
C ASP A 79 17.15 16.15 26.48
N ASN A 80 18.15 17.03 26.39
CA ASN A 80 18.17 18.34 27.02
C ASN A 80 18.33 19.45 25.98
N ASP A 81 17.84 20.66 26.30
CA ASP A 81 17.89 21.86 25.44
C ASP A 81 19.31 22.16 24.93
N THR A 82 20.32 21.96 25.78
CA THR A 82 21.74 22.14 25.43
C THR A 82 22.20 21.23 24.29
N THR A 83 21.63 20.03 24.17
CA THR A 83 21.97 19.01 23.15
C THR A 83 21.30 19.31 21.80
N TYR A 84 20.23 20.10 21.80
CA TYR A 84 19.57 20.58 20.58
C TYR A 84 20.27 21.80 19.96
N GLY A 85 21.04 22.55 20.77
CA GLY A 85 21.82 23.72 20.31
C GLY A 85 23.17 23.39 19.66
N THR A 86 23.61 22.14 19.69
CA THR A 86 24.87 21.67 19.08
C THR A 86 24.63 20.76 17.88
N THR A 87 25.69 20.42 17.14
CA THR A 87 25.64 19.39 16.09
C THR A 87 25.09 18.08 16.65
N ASP A 88 24.20 17.42 15.91
CA ASP A 88 23.61 16.14 16.32
C ASP A 88 24.71 15.09 16.49
N ASN A 89 24.78 14.54 17.69
CA ASN A 89 25.71 13.47 18.06
C ASN A 89 25.10 12.08 17.88
N GLY A 90 23.88 11.99 17.33
CA GLY A 90 23.18 10.73 17.13
C GLY A 90 22.53 10.17 18.38
N LEU A 91 22.48 10.91 19.50
CA LEU A 91 22.01 10.38 20.78
C LEU A 91 20.72 11.03 21.30
N ARG A 92 20.36 12.22 20.80
CA ARG A 92 19.16 12.96 21.22
C ARG A 92 17.87 12.41 20.62
N THR A 93 16.71 12.72 21.22
CA THR A 93 15.40 12.17 20.84
C THR A 93 14.97 12.44 19.40
N PHE A 94 15.23 13.64 18.89
CA PHE A 94 14.90 13.97 17.50
C PHE A 94 16.16 14.17 16.66
N PRO A 95 16.29 13.48 15.51
CA PRO A 95 17.37 13.72 14.56
C PRO A 95 17.44 15.19 14.12
N ALA A 96 18.63 15.68 13.76
CA ALA A 96 18.77 16.99 13.11
C ALA A 96 17.90 17.13 11.86
N ILE A 97 17.41 18.34 11.62
CA ILE A 97 16.83 18.73 10.33
C ILE A 97 17.97 18.83 9.32
N GLY A 98 17.92 18.07 8.21
CA GLY A 98 18.95 18.10 7.17
C GLY A 98 19.34 16.73 6.62
N THR A 99 20.64 16.56 6.33
CA THR A 99 21.19 15.47 5.49
C THR A 99 20.96 14.06 6.03
N ASP A 100 20.80 13.90 7.34
CA ASP A 100 20.63 12.60 7.99
C ASP A 100 19.30 12.45 8.75
N GLY A 101 18.34 13.36 8.57
CA GLY A 101 17.13 13.41 9.42
C GLY A 101 15.85 13.98 8.79
N ILE A 102 15.04 14.65 9.62
CA ILE A 102 13.70 15.13 9.24
C ILE A 102 13.86 16.25 8.23
N GLN A 103 13.42 16.02 6.99
CA GLN A 103 13.45 17.01 5.94
C GLN A 103 12.01 17.31 5.54
N ASP A 104 11.59 18.58 5.69
CA ASP A 104 10.24 19.00 5.33
C ASP A 104 10.01 18.80 3.82
N ILE A 105 11.06 18.97 3.01
CA ILE A 105 11.04 18.73 1.55
C ILE A 105 12.47 18.36 1.08
N ASP A 106 12.66 17.16 0.54
CA ASP A 106 13.87 16.69 -0.12
C ASP A 106 14.05 17.28 -1.53
N ALA A 107 15.15 16.93 -2.21
CA ALA A 107 15.41 17.37 -3.57
C ALA A 107 14.35 16.92 -4.60
N ASN A 108 13.55 15.89 -4.26
CA ASN A 108 12.47 15.34 -5.07
C ASN A 108 11.10 15.96 -4.72
N GLY A 109 11.03 16.88 -3.76
CA GLY A 109 9.78 17.50 -3.33
C GLY A 109 8.98 16.65 -2.34
N SER A 110 9.60 15.66 -1.69
CA SER A 110 9.00 14.74 -0.73
C SER A 110 9.55 14.96 0.68
N SER A 111 8.70 14.81 1.70
CA SER A 111 9.14 14.88 3.09
C SER A 111 9.83 13.57 3.53
N VAL A 112 10.80 13.69 4.43
CA VAL A 112 11.49 12.58 5.11
C VAL A 112 11.08 12.57 6.58
N VAL A 113 10.65 11.42 7.08
CA VAL A 113 10.31 11.23 8.50
C VAL A 113 11.35 10.33 9.13
N ALA A 114 12.07 10.86 10.13
CA ALA A 114 13.05 10.13 10.90
C ALA A 114 12.57 10.01 12.36
N VAL A 115 12.70 8.81 12.92
CA VAL A 115 12.33 8.50 14.31
C VAL A 115 13.52 7.85 14.98
N ARG A 116 13.80 8.22 16.23
CA ARG A 116 14.94 7.69 16.98
C ARG A 116 14.52 7.07 18.30
N TYR A 117 15.18 5.97 18.67
CA TYR A 117 14.99 5.27 19.94
C TYR A 117 16.23 4.47 20.33
N ALA A 118 16.47 4.26 21.63
CA ALA A 118 17.66 3.56 22.12
C ALA A 118 17.54 2.03 22.07
N SER A 119 16.32 1.51 22.19
CA SER A 119 16.07 0.07 22.11
C SER A 119 14.63 -0.20 21.69
N GLY A 120 14.41 -1.22 20.87
CA GLY A 120 13.07 -1.58 20.41
C GLY A 120 13.05 -2.77 19.47
N PRO A 121 11.86 -3.30 19.12
CA PRO A 121 11.73 -4.27 18.06
C PRO A 121 12.37 -3.75 16.76
N ALA A 122 12.94 -4.64 15.98
CA ALA A 122 13.55 -4.26 14.71
C ALA A 122 12.47 -3.70 13.74
N PRO A 123 12.73 -2.55 13.10
CA PRO A 123 11.80 -1.88 12.19
C PRO A 123 11.93 -2.47 10.77
N CYS A 124 11.17 -1.95 9.81
CA CYS A 124 11.32 -2.29 8.39
C CYS A 124 11.10 -3.78 8.07
N GLY A 125 10.32 -4.51 8.89
CA GLY A 125 10.10 -5.94 8.73
C GLY A 125 11.25 -6.85 9.21
N LEU A 126 12.30 -6.28 9.79
CA LEU A 126 13.36 -7.06 10.43
C LEU A 126 12.82 -7.81 11.65
N ALA A 127 13.38 -9.00 11.89
CA ALA A 127 13.09 -9.77 13.09
C ALA A 127 14.09 -9.44 14.21
N GLY A 128 13.61 -9.48 15.45
CA GLY A 128 14.45 -9.28 16.64
C GLY A 128 14.28 -7.90 17.29
N THR A 129 15.31 -7.50 18.02
CA THR A 129 15.38 -6.25 18.78
C THR A 129 16.63 -5.52 18.32
N LEU A 130 16.52 -4.22 18.01
CA LEU A 130 17.64 -3.34 17.77
C LEU A 130 17.91 -2.47 18.99
N GLY A 131 19.17 -2.05 19.12
CA GLY A 131 19.66 -1.30 20.27
C GLY A 131 19.72 -2.14 21.55
N GLY A 132 20.10 -1.50 22.67
CA GLY A 132 20.29 -2.21 23.94
C GLY A 132 21.41 -1.65 24.80
N ASP A 133 22.33 -0.91 24.21
CA ASP A 133 23.28 -0.07 24.93
C ASP A 133 22.69 1.32 25.11
N VAL A 134 22.69 1.82 26.35
CA VAL A 134 22.16 3.15 26.72
C VAL A 134 22.90 4.32 26.06
N ALA A 135 24.07 4.05 25.47
CA ALA A 135 24.89 5.01 24.74
C ALA A 135 24.69 4.96 23.23
N ASP A 136 23.82 4.10 22.70
CA ASP A 136 23.56 3.98 21.27
C ASP A 136 22.08 4.20 20.97
N THR A 137 21.80 4.88 19.87
CA THR A 137 20.42 5.04 19.40
C THR A 137 20.27 4.62 17.96
N ILE A 138 19.08 4.14 17.64
CA ILE A 138 18.72 3.67 16.32
C ILE A 138 17.86 4.74 15.67
N THR A 139 18.25 5.18 14.48
CA THR A 139 17.47 6.09 13.64
C THR A 139 16.77 5.29 12.57
N VAL A 140 15.46 5.43 12.47
CA VAL A 140 14.66 4.84 11.40
C VAL A 140 14.15 5.95 10.52
N ARG A 141 14.50 5.90 9.23
CA ARG A 141 14.04 6.85 8.22
C ARG A 141 12.98 6.23 7.32
N PHE A 142 11.97 7.04 7.02
CA PHE A 142 11.02 6.83 5.95
C PHE A 142 11.18 7.95 4.92
N TYR A 143 11.54 7.59 3.69
CA TYR A 143 11.71 8.53 2.58
C TYR A 143 11.26 7.92 1.26
N LEU A 144 11.03 8.77 0.26
CA LEU A 144 10.78 8.32 -1.11
C LEU A 144 12.08 8.32 -1.91
N ASN A 145 12.39 7.20 -2.56
CA ASN A 145 13.45 7.17 -3.55
C ASN A 145 13.01 7.87 -4.85
N ALA A 146 13.94 8.01 -5.80
CA ALA A 146 13.65 8.62 -7.11
C ALA A 146 12.65 7.81 -7.96
N ASP A 147 12.47 6.51 -7.65
CA ASP A 147 11.56 5.60 -8.34
C ASP A 147 10.12 5.65 -7.81
N GLY A 148 9.87 6.39 -6.71
CA GLY A 148 8.56 6.50 -6.07
C GLY A 148 8.26 5.36 -5.09
N ASP A 149 9.29 4.67 -4.61
CA ASP A 149 9.17 3.67 -3.55
C ASP A 149 9.36 4.33 -2.18
N LEU A 150 8.45 4.01 -1.25
CA LEU A 150 8.60 4.33 0.16
C LEU A 150 9.61 3.35 0.77
N ILE A 151 10.77 3.89 1.10
CA ILE A 151 11.86 3.15 1.73
C ILE A 151 11.78 3.32 3.24
N CYS A 152 11.95 2.22 3.95
CA CYS A 152 12.26 2.18 5.37
C CYS A 152 13.74 1.83 5.51
N GLU A 153 14.50 2.69 6.18
CA GLU A 153 15.94 2.55 6.30
C GLU A 153 16.37 2.68 7.76
N VAL A 154 17.37 1.89 8.13
CA VAL A 154 18.11 1.93 9.39
C VAL A 154 19.57 2.14 9.06
N PRO A 155 20.05 3.40 9.05
CA PRO A 155 21.42 3.73 8.64
C PRO A 155 22.47 3.04 9.49
N GLU A 156 22.23 2.90 10.81
CA GLU A 156 23.17 2.27 11.75
C GLU A 156 23.36 0.77 11.48
N GLN A 157 22.49 0.15 10.69
CA GLN A 157 22.57 -1.26 10.29
C GLN A 157 22.85 -1.45 8.79
N ASP A 158 23.10 -0.37 8.05
CA ASP A 158 23.23 -0.37 6.58
C ASP A 158 22.08 -1.12 5.89
N TYR A 159 20.86 -0.91 6.39
CA TYR A 159 19.68 -1.66 5.98
C TYR A 159 18.62 -0.74 5.40
N ALA A 160 18.14 -1.06 4.19
CA ALA A 160 17.04 -0.37 3.53
C ALA A 160 16.10 -1.37 2.86
N GLN A 161 14.79 -1.18 3.04
CA GLN A 161 13.76 -2.00 2.39
C GLN A 161 12.65 -1.11 1.81
N ALA A 162 12.25 -1.41 0.57
CA ALA A 162 11.05 -0.84 -0.03
C ALA A 162 9.79 -1.44 0.62
N LEU A 163 8.97 -0.59 1.24
CA LEU A 163 7.70 -0.98 1.87
C LEU A 163 6.55 -0.98 0.87
N VAL A 164 6.49 0.04 0.01
CA VAL A 164 5.46 0.18 -1.02
C VAL A 164 5.99 0.97 -2.20
N SER A 165 5.56 0.58 -3.40
CA SER A 165 5.93 1.24 -4.65
C SER A 165 4.79 2.10 -5.20
N GLY A 166 5.11 3.08 -6.05
CA GLY A 166 4.15 3.92 -6.74
C GLY A 166 3.57 5.06 -5.90
N ILE A 167 4.29 5.49 -4.86
CA ILE A 167 3.95 6.68 -4.10
C ILE A 167 4.43 7.91 -4.87
N ALA A 168 3.52 8.83 -5.17
CA ALA A 168 3.86 10.04 -5.93
C ALA A 168 4.69 11.03 -5.11
N ARG A 169 4.26 11.33 -3.87
CA ARG A 169 4.93 12.25 -2.92
C ARG A 169 4.49 11.96 -1.49
N MET A 170 5.42 12.12 -0.55
CA MET A 170 5.10 12.22 0.88
C MET A 170 5.10 13.69 1.26
N ARG A 171 4.07 14.14 1.98
CA ARG A 171 3.96 15.53 2.45
C ARG A 171 3.55 15.53 3.91
N ALA A 172 4.32 16.23 4.74
CA ALA A 172 3.97 16.51 6.13
C ALA A 172 2.77 17.45 6.24
#